data_AF-A0AAN8LI11-F1
#
_entry.id   AF-A0AAN8LI11-F1
#
_cell.length_a   1.000
_cell.length_b   1.000
_cell.length_c   1.000
_cell.angle_alpha   90.00
_cell.angle_beta   90.00
_cell.angle_gamma   90.00
#
_symmetry.space_group_name_H-M   'P 1'
#
loop_
_entity.id
_entity.type
_entity.pdbx_description
1 polymer ?
#
loop_
_entity_poly.entity_id
_entity_poly.type
_entity_poly.pdbx_seq_one_letter_code
_entity_poly.pdbx_strand_id
1 'polypeptide(L)'
;MKRLTAVLSRAHIESAGHTCELRDAAVFQSSAEVASLIEQKPPFEGAIAIHLFKRGRLFLDIQVPFGVVFGGTDINEDGKVEQKHAVTEQVLLKAR
;
A
#
# COMPACT_ATOMS: atom_id res chain seq x y z
N MET A 1 7.99 -1.44 14.57
CA MET A 1 6.89 -0.47 14.41
C MET A 1 5.93 -0.83 13.27
N LYS A 2 6.37 -0.94 12.00
CA LYS A 2 5.48 -1.19 10.83
C LYS A 2 4.62 -2.47 10.92
N ARG A 3 5.13 -3.56 11.52
CA ARG A 3 4.37 -4.82 11.72
C ARG A 3 3.19 -4.66 12.68
N LEU A 4 3.32 -3.85 13.73
CA LEU A 4 2.23 -3.60 14.67
C LEU A 4 1.11 -2.81 13.99
N THR A 5 1.44 -1.78 13.21
CA THR A 5 0.48 -1.02 12.40
C THR A 5 -0.30 -1.93 11.47
N ALA A 6 0.37 -2.84 10.75
CA ALA A 6 -0.29 -3.78 9.85
C ALA A 6 -1.31 -4.69 10.56
N VAL A 7 -0.94 -5.24 11.73
CA VAL A 7 -1.82 -6.10 12.52
C VAL A 7 -3.03 -5.33 13.05
N LEU A 8 -2.83 -4.10 13.53
CA LEU A 8 -3.92 -3.26 14.04
C LEU A 8 -4.87 -2.82 12.93
N SER A 9 -4.35 -2.42 11.76
CA SER A 9 -5.17 -2.07 10.59
C SER A 9 -6.04 -3.26 10.16
N ARG A 10 -5.46 -4.46 10.07
CA ARG A 10 -6.22 -5.69 9.77
C ARG A 10 -7.34 -5.91 10.78
N ALA A 11 -7.01 -5.90 12.08
CA ALA A 11 -7.98 -6.14 13.14
C ALA A 11 -9.15 -5.13 13.09
N HIS A 12 -8.87 -3.87 12.78
CA HIS A 12 -9.90 -2.85 12.61
C HIS A 12 -10.80 -3.14 11.40
N ILE A 13 -10.22 -3.47 10.24
CA ILE A 13 -10.96 -3.81 9.02
C ILE A 13 -11.85 -5.04 9.24
N GLU A 14 -11.31 -6.08 9.89
CA GLU A 14 -12.06 -7.29 10.23
C GLU A 14 -13.19 -7.01 11.22
N SER A 15 -12.96 -6.14 12.23
CA SER A 15 -14.01 -5.74 13.17
C SER A 15 -15.16 -4.96 12.51
N ALA A 16 -14.91 -4.33 11.36
CA ALA A 16 -15.93 -3.66 10.55
C ALA A 16 -16.71 -4.62 9.63
N GLY A 17 -16.39 -5.92 9.64
CA GLY A 17 -17.10 -6.95 8.87
C GLY A 17 -16.46 -7.29 7.53
N HIS A 18 -15.25 -6.81 7.23
CA HIS A 18 -14.54 -7.12 6.00
C HIS A 18 -13.54 -8.27 6.19
N THR A 19 -13.23 -9.01 5.12
CA THR A 19 -12.07 -9.91 5.11
C THR A 19 -10.81 -9.09 4.80
N CYS A 20 -9.69 -9.41 5.46
CA CYS A 20 -8.43 -8.69 5.25
C CYS A 20 -7.23 -9.63 5.25
N GLU A 21 -6.40 -9.52 4.21
CA GLU A 21 -5.17 -10.29 4.08
C GLU A 21 -3.94 -9.42 4.26
N LEU A 22 -3.03 -9.87 5.13
CA LEU A 22 -1.71 -9.26 5.27
C LEU A 22 -0.72 -9.97 4.34
N ARG A 23 0.01 -9.17 3.56
CA ARG A 23 1.11 -9.63 2.71
C ARG A 23 2.36 -8.81 3.00
N ASP A 24 3.50 -9.48 3.11
CA ASP A 24 4.77 -8.78 3.15
C ASP A 24 5.11 -8.31 1.75
N ALA A 25 5.13 -7.00 1.54
CA ALA A 25 5.44 -6.45 0.23
C ALA A 25 6.91 -6.65 -0.21
N ALA A 26 7.77 -7.25 0.61
CA ALA A 26 9.09 -7.73 0.18
C ALA A 26 9.00 -8.92 -0.80
N VAL A 27 7.87 -9.64 -0.84
CA VAL A 27 7.69 -10.77 -1.77
C VAL A 27 7.36 -10.33 -3.19
N PHE A 28 6.91 -9.08 -3.38
CA PHE A 28 6.56 -8.54 -4.69
C PHE A 28 7.73 -7.78 -5.30
N GLN A 29 8.06 -8.10 -6.55
CA GLN A 29 9.09 -7.42 -7.32
C GLN A 29 8.53 -6.29 -8.19
N SER A 30 7.23 -6.31 -8.49
CA SER A 30 6.60 -5.35 -9.41
C SER A 30 5.15 -5.03 -9.05
N SER A 31 4.64 -3.91 -9.58
CA SER A 31 3.23 -3.54 -9.48
C SER A 31 2.30 -4.54 -10.18
N ALA A 32 2.78 -5.20 -11.24
CA ALA A 32 2.02 -6.21 -11.97
C ALA A 32 1.74 -7.47 -11.12
N GLU A 33 2.69 -7.88 -10.27
CA GLU A 33 2.46 -8.99 -9.33
C GLU A 33 1.40 -8.64 -8.29
N VAL A 34 1.36 -7.38 -7.84
CA VAL A 34 0.32 -6.90 -6.93
C VAL A 34 -1.03 -6.82 -7.66
N ALA A 35 -1.07 -6.30 -8.89
CA ALA A 35 -2.30 -6.28 -9.69
C ALA A 35 -2.87 -7.69 -9.91
N SER A 36 -2.00 -8.66 -10.24
CA SER A 36 -2.41 -10.07 -10.37
C SER A 36 -2.95 -10.66 -9.06
N LEU A 37 -2.37 -10.28 -7.91
CA LEU A 37 -2.91 -10.66 -6.60
C LEU A 37 -4.30 -10.07 -6.36
N ILE A 38 -4.50 -8.79 -6.68
CA ILE A 38 -5.79 -8.11 -6.52
C ILE A 38 -6.88 -8.78 -7.36
N GLU A 39 -6.54 -9.24 -8.57
CA GLU A 39 -7.45 -9.89 -9.52
C GLU A 39 -7.67 -11.39 -9.27
N GLN A 40 -7.09 -11.98 -8.22
CA GLN A 40 -7.34 -13.38 -7.85
C GLN A 40 -8.82 -13.65 -7.60
N LYS A 41 -9.25 -14.91 -7.51
CA LYS A 41 -10.65 -15.25 -7.24
C LYS A 41 -10.80 -15.78 -5.82
N PRO A 42 -11.63 -15.15 -4.96
CA PRO A 42 -12.36 -13.89 -5.18
C PRO A 42 -11.43 -12.67 -5.23
N PRO A 43 -11.77 -11.62 -6.00
CA PRO A 43 -10.92 -10.44 -6.13
C PRO A 43 -10.95 -9.60 -4.86
N PHE A 44 -9.87 -8.88 -4.61
CA PHE A 44 -9.83 -7.87 -3.56
C PHE A 44 -10.58 -6.62 -4.04
N GLU A 45 -11.36 -6.00 -3.15
CA GLU A 45 -12.13 -4.79 -3.47
C GLU A 45 -11.39 -3.49 -3.12
N GLY A 46 -10.26 -3.60 -2.42
CA GLY A 46 -9.42 -2.48 -2.05
C GLY A 46 -8.09 -2.93 -1.45
N ALA A 47 -7.15 -1.99 -1.32
CA ALA A 47 -5.82 -2.29 -0.80
C ALA A 47 -5.30 -1.17 0.12
N ILE A 48 -4.42 -1.52 1.05
CA ILE A 48 -3.71 -0.54 1.91
C ILE A 48 -2.22 -0.81 1.87
N ALA A 49 -1.43 0.18 1.44
CA ALA A 49 0.02 0.12 1.52
C ALA A 49 0.49 0.75 2.83
N ILE A 50 1.48 0.14 3.48
CA ILE A 50 2.14 0.72 4.66
C ILE A 50 3.56 1.07 4.23
N HIS A 51 3.87 2.37 4.19
CA HIS A 51 5.06 3.04 3.61
C HIS A 51 4.80 3.62 2.21
N LEU A 52 4.93 4.94 2.09
CA LEU A 52 4.56 5.71 0.90
C LEU A 52 5.39 5.34 -0.32
N PHE A 53 6.70 5.60 -0.26
CA PHE A 53 7.57 5.34 -1.41
C PHE A 53 7.77 3.85 -1.66
N LYS A 54 8.19 3.08 -0.64
CA LYS A 54 8.63 1.69 -0.86
C LYS A 54 7.48 0.76 -1.25
N ARG A 55 6.30 0.92 -0.64
CA ARG A 55 5.16 0.01 -0.84
C ARG A 55 4.07 0.64 -1.68
N GLY A 56 3.75 1.91 -1.47
CA GLY A 56 2.76 2.63 -2.28
C GLY A 56 3.06 2.61 -3.78
N ARG A 57 4.34 2.65 -4.18
CA ARG A 57 4.72 2.55 -5.61
C ARG A 57 4.23 1.27 -6.31
N LEU A 58 4.04 0.17 -5.57
CA LEU A 58 3.57 -1.10 -6.12
C LEU A 58 2.07 -1.06 -6.47
N PHE A 59 1.35 -0.04 -5.99
CA PHE A 59 -0.09 0.11 -6.20
C PHE A 59 -0.41 1.02 -7.39
N LEU A 60 0.59 1.50 -8.13
CA LEU A 60 0.35 2.43 -9.23
C LEU A 60 -0.45 1.81 -10.39
N ASP A 61 -0.48 0.48 -10.51
CA ASP A 61 -1.12 -0.24 -11.62
C ASP A 61 -2.37 -1.03 -11.20
N ILE A 62 -2.75 -1.02 -9.92
CA ILE A 62 -3.95 -1.73 -9.46
C ILE A 62 -5.22 -0.96 -9.83
N GLN A 63 -6.30 -1.68 -10.10
CA GLN A 63 -7.57 -1.12 -10.59
C GLN A 63 -8.59 -0.85 -9.47
N VAL A 64 -8.25 -1.21 -8.22
CA VAL A 64 -9.12 -1.04 -7.05
C VAL A 64 -8.70 0.18 -6.24
N PRO A 65 -9.62 0.80 -5.49
CA PRO A 65 -9.27 1.88 -4.57
C PRO A 65 -8.18 1.45 -3.58
N PHE A 66 -7.27 2.37 -3.27
CA PHE A 66 -6.26 2.09 -2.25
C PHE A 66 -5.96 3.30 -1.37
N GLY A 67 -5.65 2.97 -0.11
CA GLY A 67 -5.11 3.91 0.86
C GLY A 67 -3.62 3.66 1.11
N VAL A 68 -2.95 4.67 1.67
CA VAL A 68 -1.54 4.55 2.07
C VAL A 68 -1.35 5.09 3.48
N VAL A 69 -0.78 4.26 4.35
CA VAL A 69 -0.35 4.66 5.69
C VAL A 69 1.15 4.96 5.63
N PHE A 70 1.53 6.20 5.92
CA PHE A 70 2.91 6.66 5.87
C PHE A 70 3.36 7.28 7.18
N GLY A 71 4.66 7.19 7.47
CA GLY A 71 5.26 7.62 8.73
C GLY A 71 6.21 8.80 8.56
N GLY A 72 6.83 9.24 9.66
CA GLY A 72 7.72 10.40 9.65
C GLY A 72 8.87 10.31 8.64
N THR A 73 9.44 9.14 8.40
CA THR A 73 10.52 8.94 7.40
C THR A 73 10.05 9.21 5.96
N ASP A 74 8.82 8.82 5.62
CA ASP A 74 8.26 9.04 4.28
C ASP A 74 8.22 10.54 3.93
N ILE A 75 7.90 11.37 4.94
CA ILE A 75 7.76 12.82 4.80
C ILE A 75 9.12 13.51 4.94
N ASN A 76 9.87 13.18 5.99
CA ASN A 76 11.03 13.97 6.43
C ASN A 76 12.34 13.62 5.71
N GLU A 77 12.43 12.41 5.15
CA GLU A 77 13.65 11.90 4.49
C GLU A 77 13.39 11.58 3.02
N ASP A 78 12.41 10.72 2.74
CA ASP A 78 12.18 10.24 1.37
C ASP A 78 11.69 11.36 0.44
N GLY A 79 10.90 12.32 0.94
CA GLY A 79 10.45 13.49 0.17
C GLY A 79 11.58 14.44 -0.29
N LYS A 80 12.78 14.36 0.31
CA LYS A 80 13.94 15.17 -0.09
C LYS A 80 14.72 14.59 -1.27
N VAL A 81 14.44 13.34 -1.64
CA VAL A 81 15.07 12.68 -2.78
C VAL A 81 14.15 12.82 -3.99
N GLU A 82 14.57 13.62 -4.97
CA GLU A 82 13.74 14.01 -6.13
C GLU A 82 13.07 12.82 -6.83
N GLN A 83 13.83 11.74 -7.08
CA GLN A 83 13.29 10.51 -7.68
C GLN A 83 12.18 9.87 -6.83
N LYS A 84 12.34 9.87 -5.50
CA LYS A 84 11.34 9.31 -4.58
C LYS A 84 10.13 10.23 -4.45
N HIS A 85 10.34 11.54 -4.52
CA HIS A 85 9.29 12.55 -4.48
C HIS A 85 8.34 12.39 -5.66
N ALA A 86 8.86 12.29 -6.89
CA ALA A 86 8.05 12.12 -8.09
C ALA A 86 7.17 10.85 -8.06
N VAL A 87 7.70 9.74 -7.54
CA VAL A 87 6.93 8.50 -7.36
C VAL A 87 5.89 8.66 -6.26
N THR A 88 6.26 9.27 -5.15
CA THR A 88 5.37 9.52 -4.01
C THR A 88 4.19 10.40 -4.38
N GLU A 89 4.42 11.44 -5.18
CA GLU A 89 3.38 12.33 -5.68
C GLU A 89 2.35 11.57 -6.53
N GLN A 90 2.80 10.70 -7.44
CA GLN A 90 1.91 9.85 -8.23
C GLN A 90 1.07 8.91 -7.35
N VAL A 91 1.67 8.35 -6.30
CA VAL A 91 0.96 7.50 -5.35
C VAL A 91 -0.13 8.29 -4.62
N LEU A 92 0.18 9.49 -4.13
CA LEU A 92 -0.78 10.34 -3.42
C LEU A 92 -1.93 10.82 -4.33
N LEU A 93 -1.66 11.11 -5.61
CA LEU A 93 -2.70 11.49 -6.58
C LEU A 93 -3.70 10.36 -6.87
N LYS A 94 -3.24 9.10 -6.83
CA LYS A 94 -4.08 7.92 -7.08
C LYS A 94 -4.77 7.38 -5.82
N ALA A 95 -4.18 7.57 -4.64
CA ALA A 95 -4.77 7.16 -3.37
C ALA A 95 -6.12 7.84 -3.12
N ARG A 96 -6.98 7.21 -2.31
CA ARG A 96 -8.32 7.69 -1.93
C ARG A 96 -8.52 7.64 -0.43
#